data_AF-A0A023FEU7-F1
#
_entry.id   AF-A0A023FEU7-F1
#
_cell.length_a   1.000
_cell.length_b   1.000
_cell.length_c   1.000
_cell.angle_alpha   90.00
_cell.angle_beta   90.00
_cell.angle_gamma   90.00
#
_symmetry.space_group_name_H-M   'P 1'
#
loop_
_entity.id
_entity.type
_entity.pdbx_description
1 polymer ?
#
loop_
_entity_poly.entity_id
_entity_poly.type
_entity_poly.pdbx_seq_one_letter_code
_entity_poly.pdbx_strand_id
1 'polypeptide(L)'
;MDLPSLRPTTSEKKPASMEHGAYGIHEVMVHGFPSVRNSLAVSHPLEESEKNYEENARKLELATARSIQGLHVPLKLMVEKKAALQVRYVCLY
;
A
#
# COMPACT_ATOMS: atom_id res chain seq x y z
N MET A 1 5.41 10.02 -22.55
CA MET A 1 4.54 8.84 -22.37
C MET A 1 5.28 7.94 -21.42
N ASP A 2 5.10 8.14 -20.11
CA ASP A 2 5.88 7.41 -19.11
C ASP A 2 5.19 6.07 -18.88
N LEU A 3 5.83 4.99 -19.34
CA LEU A 3 5.33 3.64 -19.10
C LEU A 3 5.43 3.33 -17.60
N PRO A 4 4.40 2.73 -16.99
CA PRO A 4 4.49 2.28 -15.61
C PRO A 4 5.60 1.22 -15.49
N SER A 5 6.45 1.38 -14.48
CA SER A 5 7.55 0.44 -14.23
C SER A 5 7.00 -0.97 -14.01
N LEU A 6 7.51 -1.93 -14.77
CA LEU A 6 7.25 -3.37 -14.58
C LEU A 6 7.93 -3.93 -13.33
N ARG A 7 8.86 -3.17 -12.73
CA ARG A 7 9.54 -3.60 -11.51
C ARG A 7 8.64 -3.34 -10.32
N PRO A 8 8.53 -4.30 -9.38
CA PRO A 8 7.89 -4.02 -8.10
C PRO A 8 8.62 -2.82 -7.49
N THR A 9 7.89 -1.72 -7.29
CA THR A 9 8.41 -0.65 -6.46
C THR A 9 8.63 -1.28 -5.10
N THR A 10 9.87 -1.31 -4.63
CA THR A 10 10.16 -1.65 -3.23
C THR A 10 9.23 -0.77 -2.42
N SER A 11 8.22 -1.38 -1.78
CA SER A 11 7.37 -0.65 -0.86
C SER A 11 8.33 -0.09 0.16
N GLU A 12 8.64 1.19 0.08
CA GLU A 12 9.32 1.90 1.15
C GLU A 12 8.34 1.90 2.32
N LYS A 13 8.22 0.76 3.00
CA LYS A 13 7.91 0.80 4.42
C LYS A 13 9.09 1.51 4.99
N LYS A 14 8.93 2.83 5.16
CA LYS A 14 9.75 3.63 6.05
C LYS A 14 9.99 2.73 7.26
N PRO A 15 11.25 2.38 7.58
CA PRO A 15 11.51 1.53 8.73
C PRO A 15 10.74 2.19 9.86
N ALA A 16 9.85 1.43 10.52
CA ALA A 16 9.05 1.96 11.60
C ALA A 16 10.01 2.70 12.50
N SER A 17 10.00 4.04 12.44
CA SER A 17 10.89 4.85 13.25
C SER A 17 10.41 4.52 14.65
N MET A 18 11.20 3.75 15.39
CA MET A 18 11.05 3.76 16.82
C MET A 18 11.26 5.22 17.18
N GLU A 19 10.16 5.90 17.49
CA GLU A 19 10.18 7.26 18.04
C GLU A 19 10.87 7.09 19.39
N HIS A 20 12.18 7.35 19.42
CA HIS A 20 12.95 7.29 20.63
C HIS A 20 12.74 8.61 21.37
N GLY A 21 12.50 8.54 22.69
CA GLY A 21 12.42 9.75 23.52
C GLY A 21 13.73 10.55 23.49
N ALA A 22 13.77 11.68 24.20
CA ALA A 22 14.92 12.59 24.21
C ALA A 22 16.29 11.93 24.52
N TYR A 23 16.28 10.72 25.09
CA TYR A 23 17.45 9.94 25.47
C TYR A 23 17.75 8.75 24.55
N GLY A 24 17.10 8.62 23.39
CA GLY A 24 17.37 7.51 22.47
C GLY A 24 16.84 6.15 22.95
N ILE A 25 15.96 6.14 23.95
CA ILE A 25 15.34 4.93 24.52
C ILE A 25 13.86 4.88 24.09
N HIS A 26 13.38 3.69 23.73
CA HIS A 26 11.97 3.47 23.40
C HIS A 26 11.10 3.61 24.66
N GLU A 27 10.13 4.54 24.64
CA GLU A 27 9.23 4.77 25.77
C GLU A 27 8.10 3.73 25.80
N VAL A 28 8.34 2.61 26.50
CA VAL A 28 7.41 1.47 26.60
C VAL A 28 6.04 1.86 27.16
N MET A 29 5.97 2.83 28.08
CA MET A 29 4.71 3.25 28.68
C MET A 29 3.80 4.05 27.73
N VAL A 30 4.39 4.74 26.75
CA VAL A 30 3.66 5.57 25.77
C VAL A 30 3.38 4.78 24.51
N HIS A 31 4.35 3.98 24.04
CA HIS A 31 4.31 3.30 22.76
C HIS A 31 4.10 1.78 22.85
N GLY A 32 3.97 1.22 24.06
CA GLY A 32 3.84 -0.21 24.30
C GLY A 32 5.16 -0.99 24.11
N PHE A 33 5.13 -2.30 24.34
CA PHE A 33 6.28 -3.17 24.10
C PHE A 33 6.58 -3.27 22.59
N PRO A 34 7.85 -3.12 22.16
CA PRO A 34 8.19 -3.30 20.76
C PRO A 34 7.93 -4.76 20.35
N SER A 35 7.07 -4.95 19.35
CA SER A 35 6.81 -6.29 18.79
C SER A 35 8.03 -6.76 18.01
N VAL A 36 8.62 -7.89 18.40
CA VAL A 36 9.76 -8.53 17.72
C VAL A 36 9.46 -8.77 16.22
N ARG A 37 8.19 -9.00 15.88
CA ARG A 37 7.75 -9.19 14.50
C ARG A 37 7.87 -7.91 13.65
N ASN A 38 7.82 -6.74 14.26
CA ASN A 38 7.96 -5.45 13.57
C ASN A 38 9.43 -5.02 13.42
N SER A 39 10.33 -5.50 14.30
CA SER A 39 11.77 -5.24 14.23
C SER A 39 12.55 -6.24 13.36
N LEU A 40 11.97 -7.39 13.02
CA LEU A 40 12.53 -8.37 12.07
C LEU A 40 12.33 -7.96 10.60
N ALA A 41 12.30 -6.66 10.32
CA ALA A 41 12.08 -6.13 8.98
C ALA A 41 13.37 -6.18 8.15
N VAL A 42 13.72 -7.37 7.65
CA VAL A 42 14.14 -7.63 6.25
C VAL A 42 14.05 -9.13 6.04
N SER A 43 12.91 -9.63 5.55
CA SER A 43 12.78 -11.04 5.20
C SER A 43 13.16 -11.30 3.73
N HIS A 44 12.69 -10.47 2.78
CA HIS A 44 13.26 -10.32 1.43
C HIS A 44 12.56 -9.16 0.69
N PRO A 45 13.23 -8.38 -0.17
CA PRO A 45 12.56 -7.35 -0.98
C PRO A 45 11.42 -7.90 -1.85
N LEU A 46 11.48 -9.18 -2.23
CA LEU A 46 10.41 -9.84 -2.99
C LEU A 46 9.20 -10.21 -2.12
N GLU A 47 9.40 -10.57 -0.85
CA GLU A 47 8.30 -11.01 0.02
C GLU A 47 7.27 -9.89 0.25
N GLU A 48 7.75 -8.66 0.41
CA GLU A 48 6.86 -7.51 0.53
C GLU A 48 6.10 -7.23 -0.77
N SER A 49 6.74 -7.46 -1.92
CA SER A 49 6.10 -7.28 -3.22
C SER A 49 5.02 -8.31 -3.48
N GLU A 50 5.24 -9.56 -3.05
CA GLU A 50 4.26 -10.65 -3.16
C GLU A 50 3.08 -10.41 -2.23
N LYS A 51 3.34 -9.97 -1.00
CA LYS A 51 2.29 -9.60 -0.04
C LYS A 51 1.37 -8.50 -0.55
N ASN A 52 1.91 -7.55 -1.33
CA ASN A 52 1.17 -6.42 -1.88
C ASN A 52 0.89 -6.56 -3.39
N TYR A 53 0.94 -7.78 -3.94
CA TYR A 53 0.83 -8.02 -5.37
C TYR A 53 -0.45 -7.46 -5.97
N GLU A 54 -1.61 -7.75 -5.37
CA GLU A 54 -2.91 -7.31 -5.88
C GLU A 54 -3.03 -5.78 -5.93
N GLU A 55 -2.58 -5.10 -4.88
CA GLU A 55 -2.61 -3.64 -4.81
C GLU A 55 -1.68 -3.01 -5.85
N ASN A 56 -0.50 -3.59 -6.03
CA ASN A 56 0.50 -3.11 -6.99
C ASN A 56 0.03 -3.34 -8.43
N ALA A 57 -0.54 -4.51 -8.73
CA ALA A 57 -1.14 -4.81 -10.03
C ALA A 57 -2.27 -3.80 -10.36
N ARG A 58 -3.12 -3.49 -9.37
CA ARG A 58 -4.19 -2.50 -9.52
C ARG A 58 -3.66 -1.08 -9.77
N LYS A 59 -2.60 -0.68 -9.04
CA LYS A 59 -1.95 0.63 -9.26
C LYS A 59 -1.38 0.72 -10.67
N LEU A 60 -0.75 -0.35 -11.15
CA LEU A 60 -0.20 -0.44 -12.49
C LEU A 60 -1.29 -0.34 -13.57
N GLU A 61 -2.41 -1.04 -13.39
CA GLU A 61 -3.57 -0.95 -14.29
C GLU A 61 -4.11 0.48 -14.38
N LEU A 62 -4.31 1.16 -13.24
CA LEU A 62 -4.79 2.54 -13.20
C LEU A 62 -3.78 3.53 -13.81
N ALA A 63 -2.48 3.33 -13.57
CA ALA A 63 -1.43 4.15 -14.19
C ALA A 63 -1.39 3.95 -15.71
N THR A 64 -1.56 2.72 -16.19
CA THR A 64 -1.63 2.38 -17.62
C THR A 64 -2.85 3.04 -18.27
N ALA A 65 -4.03 2.91 -17.66
CA ALA A 65 -5.25 3.56 -18.11
C ALA A 65 -5.10 5.08 -18.20
N ARG A 66 -4.43 5.69 -17.21
CA ARG A 66 -4.11 7.13 -17.23
C ARG A 66 -3.20 7.50 -18.40
N SER A 67 -2.17 6.71 -18.66
CA SER A 67 -1.21 7.00 -19.73
C SER A 67 -1.84 6.89 -21.12
N ILE A 68 -2.75 5.93 -21.32
CA ILE A 68 -3.36 5.68 -22.64
C ILE A 68 -4.53 6.64 -22.88
N GLN A 69 -5.42 6.78 -21.89
CA GLN A 69 -6.72 7.44 -22.07
C GLN A 69 -6.82 8.78 -21.32
N GLY A 70 -5.86 9.11 -20.46
CA GLY A 70 -5.86 10.33 -19.66
C GLY A 70 -6.53 10.15 -18.29
N LEU A 71 -6.62 11.25 -17.54
CA LEU A 71 -7.00 11.23 -16.12
C LEU A 71 -8.45 10.78 -15.85
N HIS A 72 -9.35 10.97 -16.82
CA HIS A 72 -10.78 10.70 -16.63
C HIS A 72 -11.08 9.21 -16.42
N VAL A 73 -10.27 8.32 -17.01
CA VAL A 73 -10.52 6.87 -16.97
C VAL A 73 -10.26 6.27 -15.59
N PRO A 74 -9.07 6.46 -14.96
CA PRO A 74 -8.85 5.97 -13.60
C PRO A 74 -9.92 6.43 -12.61
N LEU A 75 -10.35 7.69 -12.72
CA LEU A 75 -11.40 8.25 -11.85
C LEU A 75 -12.72 7.52 -12.02
N LYS A 76 -13.15 7.31 -13.27
CA LYS A 76 -14.38 6.56 -13.59
C LYS A 76 -14.32 5.14 -13.01
N LEU A 77 -13.23 4.41 -13.24
CA LEU A 77 -13.06 3.04 -12.74
C LEU A 77 -13.07 2.96 -11.19
N MET A 78 -12.50 3.96 -10.51
CA MET A 78 -12.52 4.03 -9.04
C MET A 78 -13.94 4.26 -8.50
N VAL A 79 -14.71 5.14 -9.16
CA VAL A 79 -16.10 5.43 -8.79
C VAL A 79 -17.00 4.21 -9.05
N GLU A 80 -16.89 3.59 -10.22
CA GLU A 80 -17.66 2.39 -10.58
C GLU A 80 -17.40 1.24 -9.60
N LYS A 81 -16.13 0.99 -9.24
CA LYS A 81 -15.81 0.00 -8.21
C LYS A 81 -16.47 0.35 -6.88
N LYS A 82 -16.38 1.61 -6.43
CA LYS A 82 -16.98 2.03 -5.15
C LYS A 82 -18.50 1.85 -5.16
N ALA A 83 -19.16 2.21 -6.25
CA ALA A 83 -20.59 2.01 -6.44
C ALA A 83 -20.96 0.51 -6.42
N ALA A 84 -20.21 -0.34 -7.14
CA ALA A 84 -20.44 -1.79 -7.16
C ALA A 84 -20.26 -2.43 -5.77
N LEU A 85 -19.25 -1.99 -5.01
CA LEU A 85 -19.08 -2.40 -3.62
C LEU A 85 -20.29 -2.01 -2.77
N GLN A 86 -20.72 -0.74 -2.86
CA GLN A 86 -21.86 -0.22 -2.12
C GLN A 86 -23.15 -1.00 -2.43
N VAL A 87 -23.45 -1.25 -3.70
CA VAL A 87 -24.62 -2.05 -4.11
C VAL A 87 -24.53 -3.48 -3.58
N ARG A 88 -23.34 -4.12 -3.63
CA ARG A 88 -23.17 -5.46 -3.06
C ARG A 88 -23.47 -5.50 -1.56
N TYR A 89 -23.03 -4.50 -0.80
CA TYR A 89 -23.34 -4.45 0.64
C TYR A 89 -24.82 -4.20 0.91
N VAL A 90 -25.52 -3.47 0.05
CA VAL A 90 -26.97 -3.21 0.19
C VAL A 90 -27.81 -4.43 -0.19
N CYS A 91 -27.40 -5.22 -1.17
CA CYS A 91 -28.16 -6.38 -1.65
C CYS A 91 -27.93 -7.68 -0.83
N LEU A 92 -27.03 -7.64 0.17
CA LEU A 92 -26.75 -8.75 1.08
C LEU A 92 -27.42 -8.60 2.46
N TYR A 93 -28.35 -7.65 2.60
CA TYR A 93 -29.28 -7.51 3.73
C TYR A 93 -30.71 -7.74 3.25
#